data_AF-A0A9N9WL27-F1
#
_entry.id   AF-A0A9N9WL27-F1
#
_cell.length_a   1.000
_cell.length_b   1.000
_cell.length_c   1.000
_cell.angle_alpha   90.00
_cell.angle_beta   90.00
_cell.angle_gamma   90.00
#
_symmetry.space_group_name_H-M   'P 1'
#
loop_
_entity.id
_entity.type
_entity.pdbx_description
1 polymer ?
#
loop_
_entity_poly.entity_id
_entity_poly.type
_entity_poly.pdbx_seq_one_letter_code
_entity_poly.pdbx_strand_id
1 'polypeptide(L)'
;MSWPSGFRKRLTYLLVAPIVFPLWITLPDTRTPRGKNLFPITFIGSIVWIAFFSYLMVWWANVAGATAHVPPEVMGLTLLAAGTSVPDLITSVIVARKGFGDMAVSSSVGSNIFDVTVGLPLPWLLYGLINGEPVQVNSQGMVCSIVLLFAMLLFVILSIACFRWKMNRGLGFTMFMLYFVFVAVSLGLEYGYLHCPHE
;
A
#
# COMPACT_ATOMS: atom_id res chain seq x y z
N MET A 1 -22.84 15.77 10.50
CA MET A 1 -22.98 14.31 10.76
C MET A 1 -24.46 13.96 10.82
N SER A 2 -25.04 13.39 9.75
CA SER A 2 -26.46 12.98 9.75
C SER A 2 -26.60 11.55 10.23
N TRP A 3 -27.55 11.30 11.14
CA TRP A 3 -27.78 9.97 11.72
C TRP A 3 -28.34 9.01 10.65
N PRO A 4 -27.70 7.86 10.39
CA PRO A 4 -28.13 7.00 9.30
C PRO A 4 -29.40 6.20 9.63
N SER A 5 -30.28 6.06 8.63
CA SER A 5 -31.45 5.19 8.66
C SER A 5 -31.07 3.76 8.21
N GLY A 6 -31.00 2.85 9.17
CA GLY A 6 -30.75 1.41 8.96
C GLY A 6 -29.84 0.80 10.03
N PHE A 7 -30.18 -0.38 10.54
CA PHE A 7 -29.44 -1.05 11.62
C PHE A 7 -27.95 -1.25 11.29
N ARG A 8 -27.64 -1.76 10.09
CA ARG A 8 -26.25 -1.94 9.61
C ARG A 8 -25.47 -0.61 9.58
N LYS A 9 -26.09 0.46 9.06
CA LYS A 9 -25.44 1.77 8.97
C LYS A 9 -25.20 2.40 10.34
N ARG A 10 -26.10 2.19 11.31
CA ARG A 10 -25.93 2.62 12.70
C ARG A 10 -24.82 1.86 13.41
N LEU A 11 -24.74 0.54 13.19
CA LEU A 11 -23.66 -0.28 13.75
C LEU A 11 -22.30 0.13 13.18
N THR A 12 -22.19 0.31 11.86
CA THR A 12 -20.96 0.83 11.24
C THR A 12 -20.62 2.23 11.76
N TYR A 13 -21.62 3.12 11.91
CA TYR A 13 -21.38 4.46 12.45
C TYR A 13 -20.83 4.41 13.88
N LEU A 14 -21.38 3.55 14.75
CA LEU A 14 -20.88 3.38 16.13
C LEU A 14 -19.46 2.81 16.18
N LEU A 15 -19.12 1.86 15.29
CA LEU A 15 -17.79 1.28 15.22
C LEU A 15 -16.73 2.28 14.73
N VAL A 16 -17.08 3.14 13.77
CA VAL A 16 -16.14 4.12 13.18
C VAL A 16 -16.18 5.46 13.94
N ALA A 17 -17.20 5.71 14.78
CA ALA A 17 -17.32 6.89 15.62
C ALA A 17 -16.06 7.25 16.44
N PRO A 18 -15.37 6.31 17.14
CA PRO A 18 -14.17 6.66 17.89
C PRO A 18 -13.02 7.17 17.02
N ILE A 19 -12.99 6.83 15.73
CA ILE A 19 -11.99 7.30 14.76
C ILE A 19 -12.44 8.62 14.11
N VAL A 20 -13.71 8.70 13.72
CA VAL A 20 -14.26 9.86 12.99
C VAL A 20 -14.49 11.05 13.91
N PHE A 21 -14.76 10.83 15.19
CA PHE A 21 -15.00 11.92 16.14
C PHE A 21 -13.75 12.80 16.36
N PRO A 22 -12.55 12.25 16.62
CA PRO A 22 -11.31 13.03 16.64
C PRO A 22 -11.02 13.75 15.32
N LEU A 23 -11.22 13.07 14.18
CA LEU A 23 -11.04 13.67 12.84
C LEU A 23 -11.99 14.84 12.62
N TRP A 24 -13.25 14.71 13.05
CA TRP A 24 -14.26 15.75 12.90
C TRP A 24 -13.98 16.98 13.77
N ILE A 25 -13.39 16.80 14.95
CA ILE A 25 -12.99 17.89 15.83
C ILE A 25 -11.76 18.63 15.27
N THR A 26 -10.82 17.90 14.68
CA THR A 26 -9.51 18.43 14.28
C THR A 26 -9.44 18.92 12.84
N LEU A 27 -10.30 18.43 11.95
CA LEU A 27 -10.34 18.81 10.53
C LEU A 27 -11.54 19.70 10.20
N PRO A 28 -11.32 20.98 9.82
CA PRO A 28 -12.39 21.85 9.33
C PRO A 28 -13.13 21.28 8.10
N ASP A 29 -14.44 21.48 8.01
CA ASP A 29 -15.21 21.04 6.84
C ASP A 29 -15.13 22.08 5.69
N THR A 30 -14.31 21.78 4.68
CA THR A 30 -14.12 22.63 3.48
C THR A 30 -15.31 22.63 2.52
N ARG A 31 -16.31 21.76 2.71
CA ARG A 31 -17.50 21.70 1.85
C ARG A 31 -18.47 22.85 2.13
N THR A 32 -18.32 23.54 3.27
CA THR A 32 -19.12 24.69 3.64
C THR A 32 -18.54 25.99 3.08
N PRO A 33 -19.37 26.99 2.73
CA PRO A 33 -18.89 28.28 2.20
C PRO A 33 -17.96 29.03 3.18
N ARG A 34 -18.09 28.80 4.49
CA ARG A 34 -17.19 29.34 5.53
C ARG A 34 -15.85 28.60 5.63
N GLY A 35 -15.83 27.31 5.31
CA GLY A 35 -14.63 26.46 5.42
C GLY A 35 -13.72 26.45 4.19
N LYS A 36 -14.14 27.07 3.08
CA LYS A 36 -13.39 27.06 1.81
C LYS A 36 -11.99 27.67 1.92
N ASN A 37 -11.82 28.68 2.77
CA ASN A 37 -10.53 29.35 3.00
C ASN A 37 -9.62 28.56 3.96
N LEU A 38 -10.16 27.58 4.68
CA LEU A 38 -9.42 26.71 5.61
C LEU A 38 -8.84 25.47 4.92
N PHE A 39 -8.91 25.40 3.58
CA PHE A 39 -8.36 24.29 2.78
C PHE A 39 -6.90 23.94 3.14
N PRO A 40 -5.97 24.90 3.28
CA PRO A 40 -4.58 24.56 3.61
C PRO A 40 -4.45 23.86 4.96
N ILE A 41 -5.22 24.31 5.97
CA ILE A 41 -5.22 23.74 7.31
C ILE A 41 -5.77 22.31 7.28
N THR A 42 -6.85 22.10 6.53
CA THR A 42 -7.45 20.76 6.39
C THR A 42 -6.55 19.79 5.64
N PHE A 43 -5.79 20.30 4.66
CA PHE A 43 -4.83 19.51 3.90
C PHE A 43 -3.67 19.07 4.79
N ILE A 44 -3.04 20.01 5.51
CA ILE A 44 -1.94 19.70 6.45
C ILE A 44 -2.44 18.80 7.58
N GLY A 45 -3.61 19.08 8.15
CA GLY A 45 -4.22 18.24 9.18
C GLY A 45 -4.46 16.81 8.70
N SER A 46 -4.91 16.64 7.45
CA SER A 46 -5.11 15.30 6.86
C SER A 46 -3.78 14.55 6.72
N ILE A 47 -2.70 15.25 6.30
CA ILE A 47 -1.35 14.66 6.23
C ILE A 47 -0.89 14.18 7.61
N VAL A 48 -1.09 14.99 8.66
CA VAL A 48 -0.72 14.62 10.04
C VAL A 48 -1.50 13.39 10.51
N TRP A 49 -2.81 13.33 10.23
CA TRP A 49 -3.61 12.16 10.57
C TRP A 49 -3.20 10.90 9.81
N ILE A 50 -2.91 11.02 8.51
CA ILE A 50 -2.37 9.92 7.71
C ILE A 50 -1.07 9.43 8.34
N ALA A 51 -0.14 10.33 8.69
CA ALA A 51 1.11 9.96 9.35
C ALA A 51 0.89 9.25 10.70
N PHE A 52 -0.04 9.75 11.52
CA PHE A 52 -0.40 9.13 12.80
C PHE A 52 -0.98 7.72 12.62
N PHE A 53 -1.94 7.54 11.71
CA PHE A 53 -2.52 6.22 11.44
C PHE A 53 -1.52 5.26 10.80
N SER A 54 -0.64 5.74 9.92
CA SER A 54 0.43 4.94 9.34
C SER A 54 1.41 4.44 10.42
N TYR A 55 1.80 5.29 11.37
CA TYR A 55 2.63 4.88 12.50
C TYR A 55 1.95 3.80 13.35
N LEU A 56 0.66 4.01 13.68
CA LEU A 56 -0.12 3.06 14.46
C LEU A 56 -0.28 1.70 13.75
N MET A 57 -0.50 1.73 12.43
CA MET A 57 -0.59 0.53 11.59
C MET A 57 0.73 -0.28 11.62
N VAL A 58 1.87 0.37 11.41
CA VAL A 58 3.19 -0.27 11.44
C VAL A 58 3.47 -0.85 12.83
N TRP A 59 3.17 -0.09 13.89
CA TRP A 59 3.38 -0.55 15.26
C TRP A 59 2.53 -1.78 15.59
N TRP A 60 1.23 -1.73 15.29
CA TRP A 60 0.34 -2.87 15.52
C TRP A 60 0.70 -4.09 14.67
N ALA A 61 1.11 -3.89 13.42
CA ALA A 61 1.61 -4.98 12.59
C ALA A 61 2.84 -5.65 13.24
N ASN A 62 3.83 -4.88 13.70
CA ASN A 62 5.01 -5.44 14.35
C ASN A 62 4.66 -6.20 15.65
N VAL A 63 3.78 -5.66 16.49
CA VAL A 63 3.32 -6.34 17.72
C VAL A 63 2.56 -7.63 17.42
N ALA A 64 1.67 -7.60 16.42
CA ALA A 64 0.92 -8.78 15.99
C ALA A 64 1.86 -9.85 15.39
N GLY A 65 2.82 -9.44 14.56
CA GLY A 65 3.83 -10.34 13.99
C GLY A 65 4.69 -11.00 15.07
N ALA A 66 5.17 -10.23 16.04
CA ALA A 66 5.94 -10.75 17.18
C ALA A 66 5.13 -11.78 17.99
N THR A 67 3.83 -11.53 18.20
CA THR A 67 2.94 -12.47 18.92
C THR A 67 2.70 -13.75 18.11
N ALA A 68 2.55 -13.62 16.78
CA ALA A 68 2.34 -14.73 15.86
C ALA A 68 3.61 -15.46 15.44
N HIS A 69 4.79 -15.06 15.95
CA HIS A 69 6.11 -15.55 15.52
C HIS A 69 6.36 -15.40 14.01
N VAL A 70 5.83 -14.32 13.42
CA VAL A 70 6.02 -13.97 12.01
C VAL A 70 7.08 -12.87 11.92
N PRO A 71 8.12 -13.02 11.07
CA PRO A 71 9.15 -12.01 10.89
C PRO A 71 8.57 -10.65 10.45
N PRO A 72 9.12 -9.51 10.92
CA PRO A 72 8.69 -8.17 10.49
C PRO A 72 8.73 -7.97 8.98
N GLU A 73 9.67 -8.62 8.29
CA GLU A 73 9.85 -8.61 6.84
C GLU A 73 8.62 -9.20 6.14
N VAL A 74 8.13 -10.35 6.62
CA VAL A 74 6.91 -10.99 6.12
C VAL A 74 5.68 -10.11 6.37
N MET A 75 5.60 -9.49 7.56
CA MET A 75 4.51 -8.56 7.89
C MET A 75 4.51 -7.33 6.98
N GLY A 76 5.70 -6.82 6.63
CA GLY A 76 5.94 -5.77 5.66
C GLY A 76 5.46 -6.14 4.26
N LEU A 77 5.92 -7.29 3.75
CA LEU A 77 5.63 -7.79 2.40
C LEU A 77 4.16 -8.17 2.19
N THR A 78 3.42 -8.49 3.26
CA THR A 78 2.03 -8.99 3.16
C THR A 78 1.02 -8.00 3.70
N LEU A 79 0.92 -7.87 5.02
CA LEU A 79 -0.16 -7.12 5.67
C LEU A 79 -0.03 -5.61 5.49
N LEU A 80 1.19 -5.08 5.65
CA LEU A 80 1.46 -3.65 5.45
C LEU A 80 1.33 -3.26 3.97
N ALA A 81 1.92 -4.06 3.07
CA ALA A 81 1.77 -3.86 1.63
C ALA A 81 0.31 -3.92 1.16
N ALA A 82 -0.48 -4.89 1.65
CA ALA A 82 -1.91 -4.95 1.35
C ALA A 82 -2.66 -3.74 1.91
N GLY A 83 -2.33 -3.30 3.12
CA GLY A 83 -2.97 -2.17 3.79
C GLY A 83 -2.85 -0.86 2.99
N THR A 84 -1.68 -0.60 2.39
CA THR A 84 -1.45 0.59 1.57
C THR A 84 -2.09 0.47 0.17
N SER A 85 -2.06 -0.72 -0.45
CA SER A 85 -2.58 -0.89 -1.82
C SER A 85 -4.10 -1.11 -1.92
N VAL A 86 -4.79 -1.52 -0.83
CA VAL A 86 -6.25 -1.75 -0.87
C VAL A 86 -7.06 -0.50 -1.23
N PRO A 87 -6.80 0.69 -0.65
CA PRO A 87 -7.46 1.93 -1.07
C PRO A 87 -7.28 2.23 -2.56
N ASP A 88 -6.06 2.09 -3.07
CA ASP A 88 -5.72 2.33 -4.48
C ASP A 88 -6.36 1.30 -5.42
N LEU A 89 -6.48 0.05 -4.97
CA LEU A 89 -7.23 -0.98 -5.69
C LEU A 89 -8.71 -0.58 -5.80
N ILE A 90 -9.33 -0.11 -4.71
CA ILE A 90 -10.74 0.29 -4.72
C ILE A 90 -10.96 1.46 -5.69
N THR A 91 -10.13 2.49 -5.63
CA THR A 91 -10.23 3.65 -6.54
C THR A 91 -10.02 3.23 -8.00
N SER A 92 -8.99 2.42 -8.28
CA SER A 92 -8.69 1.90 -9.61
C SER A 92 -9.84 1.05 -10.17
N VAL A 93 -10.45 0.19 -9.35
CA VAL A 93 -11.61 -0.62 -9.75
C VAL A 93 -12.83 0.27 -10.06
N ILE A 94 -13.07 1.32 -9.27
CA ILE A 94 -14.18 2.25 -9.53
C ILE A 94 -13.97 2.98 -10.86
N VAL A 95 -12.75 3.45 -11.14
CA VAL A 95 -12.40 4.16 -12.37
C VAL A 95 -12.48 3.22 -13.59
N ALA A 96 -11.96 1.99 -13.46
CA ALA A 96 -12.07 0.96 -14.50
C ALA A 96 -13.54 0.62 -14.82
N ARG A 97 -14.40 0.49 -13.80
CA ARG A 97 -15.85 0.24 -13.99
C ARG A 97 -16.58 1.38 -14.68
N LYS A 98 -16.06 2.61 -14.62
CA LYS A 98 -16.59 3.76 -15.35
C LYS A 98 -16.13 3.81 -16.83
N GLY A 99 -15.39 2.81 -17.29
CA GLY A 99 -14.87 2.73 -18.66
C GLY A 99 -13.48 3.36 -18.82
N PHE A 100 -12.88 3.89 -17.76
CA PHE A 100 -11.55 4.51 -17.80
C PHE A 100 -10.45 3.52 -17.39
N GLY A 101 -10.38 2.38 -18.09
CA GLY A 101 -9.41 1.31 -17.80
C GLY A 101 -7.95 1.79 -17.89
N ASP A 102 -7.63 2.58 -18.91
CA ASP A 102 -6.27 3.10 -19.11
C ASP A 102 -5.82 4.00 -17.96
N MET A 103 -6.75 4.77 -17.39
CA MET A 103 -6.50 5.60 -16.20
C MET A 103 -6.27 4.76 -14.95
N ALA A 104 -7.01 3.66 -14.79
CA ALA A 104 -6.81 2.75 -13.67
C ALA A 104 -5.43 2.06 -13.75
N VAL A 105 -5.01 1.63 -14.94
CA VAL A 105 -3.69 1.02 -15.15
C VAL A 105 -2.57 2.04 -14.95
N SER A 106 -2.70 3.25 -15.50
CA SER A 106 -1.66 4.27 -15.34
C SER A 106 -1.50 4.73 -13.89
N SER A 107 -2.60 4.83 -13.13
CA SER A 107 -2.55 5.14 -11.70
C SER A 107 -1.82 4.05 -10.90
N SER A 108 -2.12 2.77 -11.17
CA SER A 108 -1.50 1.64 -10.49
C SER A 108 0.00 1.50 -10.79
N VAL A 109 0.39 1.70 -12.06
CA VAL A 109 1.81 1.69 -12.44
C VAL A 109 2.54 2.93 -11.89
N GLY A 110 1.90 4.10 -11.96
CA GLY A 110 2.48 5.36 -11.52
C GLY A 110 2.75 5.42 -10.01
N SER A 111 1.85 4.89 -9.18
CA SER A 111 2.04 4.85 -7.72
C SER A 111 3.26 4.01 -7.34
N ASN A 112 3.43 2.82 -7.92
CA ASN A 112 4.58 1.95 -7.65
C ASN A 112 5.91 2.59 -8.10
N ILE A 113 5.90 3.28 -9.25
CA ILE A 113 7.08 4.03 -9.70
C ILE A 113 7.40 5.15 -8.70
N PHE A 114 6.39 5.89 -8.24
CA PHE A 114 6.57 6.96 -7.26
C PHE A 114 7.10 6.43 -5.92
N ASP A 115 6.60 5.28 -5.44
CA ASP A 115 7.06 4.67 -4.20
C ASP A 115 8.54 4.28 -4.26
N VAL A 116 8.99 3.70 -5.38
CA VAL A 116 10.40 3.31 -5.55
C VAL A 116 11.31 4.52 -5.76
N THR A 117 10.85 5.53 -6.50
CA THR A 117 11.69 6.70 -6.89
C THR A 117 11.70 7.83 -5.86
N VAL A 118 10.62 7.98 -5.10
CA VAL A 118 10.44 9.06 -4.12
C VAL A 118 10.14 8.51 -2.73
N GLY A 119 9.23 7.53 -2.62
CA GLY A 119 8.79 6.96 -1.34
C GLY A 119 9.90 6.32 -0.51
N LEU A 120 10.79 5.54 -1.13
CA LEU A 120 11.94 4.90 -0.46
C LEU A 120 13.15 5.84 -0.30
N PRO A 121 13.61 6.57 -1.34
CA PRO A 121 14.86 7.33 -1.23
C PRO A 121 14.74 8.57 -0.34
N LEU A 122 13.56 9.18 -0.26
CA LEU A 122 13.39 10.43 0.48
C LEU A 122 13.54 10.23 2.00
N PRO A 123 12.90 9.22 2.65
CA PRO A 123 13.18 8.88 4.04
C PRO A 123 14.64 8.48 4.30
N TRP A 124 15.28 7.72 3.40
CA TRP A 124 16.69 7.35 3.55
C TRP A 124 17.63 8.55 3.45
N LEU A 125 17.37 9.47 2.52
CA LEU A 125 18.11 10.73 2.40
C LEU A 125 17.97 11.57 3.67
N LEU A 126 16.74 11.75 4.17
CA LEU A 126 16.49 12.48 5.40
C LEU A 126 17.19 11.83 6.59
N TYR A 127 17.14 10.49 6.71
CA TYR A 127 17.84 9.76 7.76
C TYR A 127 19.36 9.99 7.68
N GLY A 128 19.95 9.87 6.48
CA GLY A 128 21.39 10.07 6.29
C GLY A 128 21.84 11.52 6.57
N LEU A 129 21.01 12.51 6.22
CA LEU A 129 21.28 13.92 6.51
C LEU A 129 21.22 14.24 8.01
N ILE A 130 20.31 13.60 8.74
CA ILE A 130 20.11 13.86 10.18
C ILE A 130 21.10 13.07 11.03
N ASN A 131 21.31 11.79 10.74
CA ASN A 131 22.12 10.90 11.58
C ASN A 131 23.57 10.78 11.12
N GLY A 132 23.92 11.26 9.91
CA GLY A 132 25.29 11.21 9.37
C GLY A 132 25.79 9.82 8.99
N GLU A 133 24.96 8.78 9.15
CA GLU A 133 25.29 7.39 8.82
C GLU A 133 24.37 6.85 7.70
N PRO A 134 24.91 6.05 6.77
CA PRO A 134 24.09 5.39 5.76
C PRO A 134 23.18 4.33 6.40
N VAL A 135 21.94 4.24 5.92
CA VAL A 135 21.03 3.16 6.29
C VAL A 135 21.60 1.85 5.75
N GLN A 136 22.02 0.96 6.64
CA GLN A 136 22.51 -0.36 6.27
C GLN A 136 21.33 -1.24 5.86
N VAL A 137 21.26 -1.55 4.57
CA VAL A 137 20.28 -2.51 4.04
C VAL A 137 20.93 -3.89 4.13
N ASN A 138 20.69 -4.61 5.22
CA ASN A 138 21.18 -5.97 5.38
C ASN A 138 20.00 -6.94 5.34
N SER A 139 19.78 -7.56 4.19
CA SER A 139 18.83 -8.67 4.03
C SER A 139 19.58 -9.86 3.47
N GLN A 140 19.47 -11.01 4.14
CA GLN A 140 19.92 -12.27 3.55
C GLN A 140 19.15 -12.49 2.25
N GLY A 141 19.87 -12.87 1.18
CA GLY A 141 19.25 -13.06 -0.13
C GLY A 141 18.81 -11.78 -0.86
N MET A 142 19.34 -10.59 -0.53
CA MET A 142 18.99 -9.34 -1.25
C MET A 142 19.08 -9.47 -2.78
N VAL A 143 20.13 -10.12 -3.29
CA VAL A 143 20.29 -10.37 -4.74
C VAL A 143 19.13 -11.20 -5.29
N CYS A 144 18.70 -12.20 -4.54
CA CYS A 144 17.59 -13.09 -4.86
C CYS A 144 16.27 -12.33 -4.91
N SER A 145 16.00 -11.48 -3.92
CA SER A 145 14.82 -10.62 -3.85
C SER A 145 14.77 -9.60 -4.99
N ILE A 146 15.92 -9.00 -5.33
CA ILE A 146 16.04 -8.08 -6.48
C ILE A 146 15.75 -8.82 -7.79
N VAL A 147 16.39 -9.99 -8.00
CA VAL A 147 16.19 -10.81 -9.20
C VAL A 147 14.72 -11.24 -9.33
N LEU A 148 14.08 -11.66 -8.25
CA LEU A 148 12.67 -12.01 -8.23
C LEU A 148 11.76 -10.82 -8.58
N LEU A 149 12.07 -9.63 -8.07
CA LEU A 149 11.29 -8.42 -8.35
C LEU A 149 11.41 -8.05 -9.84
N PHE A 150 12.62 -8.09 -10.41
CA PHE A 150 12.83 -7.88 -11.85
C PHE A 150 12.14 -8.95 -12.71
N ALA A 151 12.23 -10.22 -12.31
CA ALA A 151 11.56 -11.32 -12.99
C ALA A 151 10.04 -11.11 -12.99
N MET A 152 9.45 -10.76 -11.84
CA MET A 152 8.02 -10.47 -11.72
C MET A 152 7.60 -9.31 -12.64
N LEU A 153 8.36 -8.21 -12.64
CA LEU A 153 8.11 -7.07 -13.52
C LEU A 153 8.14 -7.49 -15.01
N LEU A 154 9.14 -8.30 -15.40
CA LEU A 154 9.25 -8.83 -16.75
C LEU A 154 8.05 -9.71 -17.12
N PHE A 155 7.64 -10.64 -16.24
CA PHE A 155 6.48 -11.50 -16.48
C PHE A 155 5.18 -10.69 -16.60
N VAL A 156 5.00 -9.65 -15.77
CA VAL A 156 3.86 -8.75 -15.87
C VAL A 156 3.85 -8.05 -17.23
N ILE A 157 4.97 -7.45 -17.66
CA ILE A 157 5.06 -6.77 -18.96
C ILE A 157 4.81 -7.75 -20.12
N LEU A 158 5.43 -8.93 -20.08
CA LEU A 158 5.26 -9.97 -21.10
C LEU A 158 3.81 -10.45 -21.20
N SER A 159 3.13 -10.63 -20.07
CA SER A 159 1.73 -11.02 -20.08
C SER A 159 0.85 -9.92 -20.68
N ILE A 160 1.06 -8.64 -20.33
CA ILE A 160 0.32 -7.51 -20.92
C ILE A 160 0.55 -7.45 -22.44
N ALA A 161 1.79 -7.66 -22.88
CA ALA A 161 2.15 -7.72 -24.29
C ALA A 161 1.47 -8.91 -25.01
N CYS A 162 1.44 -10.09 -24.40
CA CYS A 162 0.79 -11.28 -24.92
C CYS A 162 -0.73 -11.07 -25.11
N PHE A 163 -1.37 -10.38 -24.17
CA PHE A 163 -2.79 -10.00 -24.26
C PHE A 163 -3.06 -8.75 -25.11
N ARG A 164 -2.07 -8.30 -25.92
CA ARG A 164 -2.17 -7.17 -26.86
C ARG A 164 -2.67 -5.87 -26.19
N TRP A 165 -2.23 -5.60 -24.96
CA TRP A 165 -2.62 -4.39 -24.23
C TRP A 165 -4.13 -4.23 -24.03
N LYS A 166 -4.89 -5.34 -24.08
CA LYS A 166 -6.33 -5.33 -23.82
C LYS A 166 -6.63 -5.91 -22.46
N MET A 167 -7.42 -5.16 -21.68
CA MET A 167 -7.87 -5.58 -20.36
C MET A 167 -8.96 -6.65 -20.48
N ASN A 168 -8.54 -7.91 -20.61
CA ASN A 168 -9.40 -9.09 -20.69
C ASN A 168 -9.49 -9.82 -19.35
N ARG A 169 -10.57 -10.60 -19.15
CA ARG A 169 -10.71 -11.47 -17.95
C ARG A 169 -9.54 -12.47 -17.83
N GLY A 170 -9.00 -12.93 -18.96
CA GLY A 170 -7.82 -13.80 -19.00
C GLY A 170 -6.57 -13.12 -18.43
N LEU A 171 -6.30 -11.87 -18.80
CA LEU A 171 -5.19 -11.08 -18.24
C LEU A 171 -5.33 -10.92 -16.72
N GLY A 172 -6.55 -10.64 -16.24
CA GLY A 172 -6.84 -10.56 -14.81
C GLY A 172 -6.51 -11.87 -14.08
N PHE A 173 -6.93 -13.01 -14.63
CA PHE A 173 -6.63 -14.32 -14.05
C PHE A 173 -5.11 -14.61 -14.03
N THR A 174 -4.39 -14.30 -15.12
CA THR A 174 -2.93 -14.49 -15.15
C THR A 174 -2.21 -13.59 -14.15
N MET A 175 -2.67 -12.34 -13.95
CA MET A 175 -2.13 -11.44 -12.93
C MET A 175 -2.33 -11.99 -11.52
N PHE A 176 -3.51 -12.50 -11.18
CA PHE A 176 -3.76 -13.13 -9.88
C PHE A 176 -2.86 -14.34 -9.66
N MET A 177 -2.73 -15.21 -10.66
CA MET A 177 -1.86 -16.39 -10.55
C MET A 177 -0.40 -16.01 -10.35
N LEU A 178 0.12 -15.04 -11.10
CA LEU A 178 1.48 -14.53 -10.92
C LEU A 178 1.69 -13.94 -9.52
N TYR A 179 0.72 -13.20 -8.99
CA TYR A 179 0.78 -12.66 -7.63
C TYR A 179 0.88 -13.78 -6.57
N PHE A 180 0.02 -14.81 -6.64
CA PHE A 180 0.07 -15.92 -5.68
C PHE A 180 1.37 -16.71 -5.76
N VAL A 181 1.86 -16.99 -6.97
CA VAL A 181 3.16 -17.65 -7.17
C VAL A 181 4.27 -16.80 -6.57
N PHE A 182 4.28 -15.50 -6.83
CA PHE A 182 5.29 -14.59 -6.30
C PHE A 182 5.29 -14.55 -4.77
N VAL A 183 4.12 -14.40 -4.15
CA VAL A 183 3.99 -14.41 -2.69
C VAL A 183 4.47 -15.75 -2.12
N ALA A 184 4.10 -16.89 -2.72
CA ALA A 184 4.54 -18.20 -2.27
C ALA A 184 6.08 -18.37 -2.34
N VAL A 185 6.70 -17.93 -3.44
CA VAL A 185 8.16 -17.98 -3.61
C VAL A 185 8.86 -17.03 -2.64
N SER A 186 8.38 -15.80 -2.51
CA SER A 186 8.94 -14.80 -1.60
C SER A 186 8.87 -15.24 -0.14
N LEU A 187 7.75 -15.81 0.29
CA LEU A 187 7.60 -16.36 1.64
C LEU A 187 8.47 -17.61 1.83
N GLY A 188 8.57 -18.48 0.82
CA GLY A 188 9.44 -19.65 0.87
C GLY A 188 10.92 -19.30 1.05
N LEU A 189 11.38 -18.22 0.44
CA LEU A 189 12.73 -17.69 0.65
C LEU A 189 12.90 -17.12 2.06
N GLU A 190 11.95 -16.29 2.52
CA GLU A 190 12.05 -15.62 3.83
C GLU A 190 12.00 -16.61 5.01
N TYR A 191 11.18 -17.67 4.90
CA TYR A 191 11.13 -18.75 5.91
C TYR A 191 12.27 -19.78 5.75
N GLY A 192 13.16 -19.61 4.78
CA GLY A 192 14.31 -20.50 4.56
C GLY A 192 13.95 -21.88 3.98
N TYR A 193 12.73 -22.07 3.46
CA TYR A 193 12.35 -23.27 2.71
C TYR A 193 13.01 -23.35 1.34
N LEU A 194 13.27 -22.18 0.73
CA LEU A 194 14.01 -22.03 -0.51
C LEU A 194 15.35 -21.39 -0.16
N HIS A 195 16.44 -22.01 -0.59
CA HIS A 195 17.78 -21.43 -0.45
C HIS A 195 18.16 -20.72 -1.75
N CYS A 196 18.70 -19.51 -1.62
CA CYS A 196 19.25 -18.81 -2.77
C CYS A 196 20.54 -19.52 -3.21
N PRO A 197 20.74 -19.76 -4.52
CA PRO A 197 21.85 -20.55 -5.05
C PRO A 197 23.23 -19.87 -4.92
N HIS A 198 23.31 -18.70 -4.29
CA HIS A 198 24.52 -17.93 -4.07
C HIS A 198 24.52 -17.38 -2.63
N GLU A 199 24.90 -18.23 -1.69
CA GLU A 199 25.53 -17.83 -0.43
C GLU A 199 27.01 -18.24 -0.46
#